data_AF-A0A6B2LM43-F1
#
_entry.id   AF-A0A6B2LM43-F1
#
_cell.length_a   1.000
_cell.length_b   1.000
_cell.length_c   1.000
_cell.angle_alpha   90.00
_cell.angle_beta   90.00
_cell.angle_gamma   90.00
#
_symmetry.space_group_name_H-M   'P 1'
#
loop_
_entity.id
_entity.type
_entity.pdbx_description
1 polymer ?
#
loop_
_entity_poly.entity_id
_entity_poly.type
_entity_poly.pdbx_seq_one_letter_code
_entity_poly.pdbx_strand_id
1 'polypeptide(L)'
;MSGPRYKHFTEEYVKKNLAKENEEHKKVFGGDIARGCHPDPGLGRFSEHLSLEAWMDINTAARAAGNFLENHAQLQLFLLIAGMFLPEVAAGLGLVQIVGRVLYSAGIRSKQGPNKRGIGFGFCMFSQFSLAGIAFFYSLKMTGLF
;
A
#
# COMPACT_ATOMS: atom_id res chain seq x y z
N MET A 1 8.53 -14.48 -1.58
CA MET A 1 7.07 -14.61 -1.73
C MET A 1 6.63 -13.78 -2.92
N SER A 2 5.96 -14.39 -3.91
CA SER A 2 5.47 -13.67 -5.09
C SER A 2 4.14 -12.96 -4.74
N GLY A 3 4.02 -11.66 -5.02
CA GLY A 3 2.82 -10.87 -4.67
C GLY A 3 1.55 -11.32 -5.43
N PRO A 4 0.34 -10.86 -5.02
CA PRO A 4 -0.94 -11.27 -5.62
C PRO A 4 -0.99 -11.16 -7.15
N ARG A 5 -0.33 -10.14 -7.70
CA ARG A 5 -0.11 -9.96 -9.14
C ARG A 5 0.39 -11.24 -9.84
N TYR A 6 1.48 -11.81 -9.34
CA TYR A 6 2.12 -12.98 -9.94
C TYR A 6 1.36 -14.28 -9.66
N LYS A 7 0.43 -14.27 -8.71
CA LYS A 7 -0.48 -15.39 -8.46
C LYS A 7 -1.54 -15.52 -9.56
N HIS A 8 -2.04 -14.40 -10.07
CA HIS A 8 -3.15 -14.38 -11.05
C HIS A 8 -2.67 -14.15 -12.48
N PHE A 9 -1.67 -13.30 -12.71
CA PHE A 9 -1.05 -13.10 -14.02
C PHE A 9 0.05 -14.14 -14.29
N THR A 10 -0.38 -15.37 -14.52
CA THR A 10 0.49 -16.48 -14.92
C THR A 10 0.76 -16.47 -16.43
N GLU A 11 1.76 -17.23 -16.87
CA GLU A 11 2.00 -17.45 -18.30
C GLU A 11 0.81 -18.14 -18.98
N GLU A 12 0.11 -19.01 -18.26
CA GLU A 12 -1.12 -19.65 -18.73
C GLU A 12 -2.25 -18.64 -18.96
N TYR A 13 -2.40 -17.66 -18.06
CA TYR A 13 -3.36 -16.56 -18.23
C TYR A 13 -3.06 -15.77 -19.50
N VAL A 14 -1.79 -15.43 -19.74
CA VAL A 14 -1.36 -14.71 -20.96
C VAL A 14 -1.70 -15.52 -22.21
N LYS A 15 -1.34 -16.81 -22.26
CA LYS A 15 -1.61 -17.67 -23.42
C LYS A 15 -3.10 -17.83 -23.70
N LYS A 16 -3.93 -17.93 -22.65
CA LYS A 16 -5.37 -18.18 -22.79
C LYS A 16 -6.16 -16.92 -23.12
N ASN A 17 -5.87 -15.81 -22.45
CA ASN A 17 -6.73 -14.63 -22.46
C ASN A 17 -6.11 -13.44 -23.22
N LEU A 18 -4.79 -13.41 -23.42
CA LEU A 18 -4.07 -12.28 -24.01
C LEU A 18 -3.30 -12.67 -25.28
N ALA A 19 -3.78 -13.65 -26.04
CA ALA A 19 -3.07 -14.14 -27.22
C ALA A 19 -2.86 -13.03 -28.27
N LYS A 20 -3.88 -12.21 -28.53
CA LYS A 20 -3.81 -11.09 -29.49
C LYS A 20 -2.86 -9.99 -29.00
N GLU A 21 -3.01 -9.60 -27.74
CA GLU A 21 -2.15 -8.63 -27.06
C GLU A 21 -0.69 -9.09 -27.06
N ASN A 22 -0.45 -10.38 -26.89
CA ASN A 22 0.89 -10.95 -26.87
C ASN A 22 1.55 -10.90 -28.26
N GLU A 23 0.79 -11.12 -29.34
CA GLU A 23 1.30 -10.93 -30.70
C GLU A 23 1.62 -9.46 -31.01
N GLU A 24 0.76 -8.53 -30.58
CA GLU A 24 1.03 -7.09 -30.70
C GLU A 24 2.27 -6.69 -29.89
N HIS A 25 2.38 -7.16 -28.65
CA HIS A 25 3.52 -6.92 -27.78
C HIS A 25 4.81 -7.44 -28.41
N LYS A 26 4.79 -8.63 -29.03
CA LYS A 26 5.94 -9.17 -29.78
C LYS A 26 6.36 -8.30 -30.94
N LYS A 27 5.40 -7.75 -31.71
CA LYS A 27 5.71 -6.87 -32.84
C LYS A 27 6.38 -5.57 -32.39
N VAL A 28 5.98 -5.03 -31.25
CA VAL A 28 6.49 -3.75 -30.74
C VAL A 28 7.79 -3.92 -29.94
N PHE A 29 7.86 -4.93 -29.07
CA PHE A 29 8.93 -5.07 -28.07
C PHE A 29 9.82 -6.31 -28.27
N GLY A 30 9.53 -7.16 -29.27
CA GLY A 30 10.37 -8.31 -29.62
C GLY A 30 10.29 -9.50 -28.65
N GLY A 31 9.38 -9.48 -27.67
CA GLY A 31 9.24 -10.54 -26.66
C GLY A 31 7.80 -10.84 -26.27
N ASP A 32 7.59 -12.00 -25.64
CA ASP A 32 6.30 -12.35 -25.02
C ASP A 32 5.99 -11.43 -23.82
N ILE A 33 4.70 -11.26 -23.51
CA ILE A 33 4.25 -10.63 -22.27
C ILE A 33 4.70 -11.49 -21.10
N ALA A 34 5.53 -10.90 -20.23
CA ALA A 34 6.05 -11.58 -19.07
C ALA A 34 4.99 -11.81 -17.98
N ARG A 35 5.26 -12.80 -17.12
CA ARG A 35 4.47 -13.05 -15.90
C ARG A 35 4.34 -11.76 -15.09
N GLY A 36 3.15 -11.51 -14.54
CA GLY A 36 2.84 -10.28 -13.83
C GLY A 36 2.29 -9.16 -14.71
N CYS A 37 2.32 -9.30 -16.05
CA CYS A 37 1.64 -8.43 -17.01
C CYS A 37 1.91 -6.93 -16.76
N HIS A 38 3.18 -6.57 -16.53
CA HIS A 38 3.58 -5.16 -16.47
C HIS A 38 3.45 -4.52 -17.86
N PRO A 39 3.08 -3.23 -17.98
CA PRO A 39 2.94 -2.22 -16.93
C PRO A 39 1.52 -2.08 -16.32
N ASP A 40 0.57 -2.96 -16.65
CA ASP A 40 -0.83 -2.81 -16.23
C ASP A 40 -0.98 -2.83 -14.69
N PRO A 41 -1.52 -1.78 -14.04
CA PRO A 41 -1.66 -1.74 -12.58
C PRO A 41 -2.75 -2.67 -12.01
N GLY A 42 -3.53 -3.37 -12.84
CA GLY A 42 -4.71 -4.14 -12.42
C GLY A 42 -6.04 -3.55 -12.92
N LEU A 43 -5.98 -2.57 -13.83
CA LEU A 43 -7.13 -1.79 -14.34
C LEU A 43 -7.07 -1.56 -15.86
N GLY A 44 -6.04 -2.09 -16.52
CA GLY A 44 -5.81 -1.89 -17.95
C GLY A 44 -6.17 -3.11 -18.81
N ARG A 45 -5.66 -3.08 -20.04
CA ARG A 45 -5.93 -4.05 -21.11
C ARG A 45 -5.56 -5.49 -20.74
N PHE A 46 -4.55 -5.71 -19.89
CA PHE A 46 -4.13 -7.06 -19.50
C PHE A 46 -4.99 -7.63 -18.37
N SER A 47 -5.68 -6.77 -17.62
CA SER A 47 -6.51 -7.13 -16.47
C SER A 47 -7.97 -7.39 -16.80
N GLU A 48 -8.41 -7.11 -18.04
CA GLU A 48 -9.82 -7.14 -18.47
C GLU A 48 -10.48 -8.51 -18.26
N HIS A 49 -9.72 -9.58 -18.48
CA HIS A 49 -10.23 -10.96 -18.38
C HIS A 49 -10.00 -11.60 -17.00
N LEU A 50 -9.60 -10.82 -15.99
CA LEU A 50 -9.51 -11.33 -14.62
C LEU A 50 -10.89 -11.58 -14.03
N SER A 51 -11.00 -12.63 -13.22
CA SER A 51 -12.16 -12.80 -12.35
C SER A 51 -12.25 -11.67 -11.33
N LEU A 52 -13.45 -11.35 -10.85
CA LEU A 52 -13.65 -10.32 -9.83
C LEU A 52 -12.79 -10.57 -8.58
N GLU A 53 -12.66 -11.82 -8.14
CA GLU A 53 -11.84 -12.18 -6.97
C GLU A 53 -10.36 -11.90 -7.21
N ALA A 54 -9.83 -12.30 -8.38
CA ALA A 54 -8.43 -12.06 -8.74
C ALA A 54 -8.14 -10.56 -8.91
N TRP A 55 -9.06 -9.85 -9.56
CA TRP A 55 -9.01 -8.41 -9.73
C TRP A 55 -9.01 -7.69 -8.38
N MET A 56 -9.91 -8.07 -7.46
CA MET A 56 -9.96 -7.51 -6.11
C MET A 56 -8.68 -7.78 -5.30
N ASP A 57 -8.13 -9.00 -5.35
CA ASP A 57 -6.90 -9.35 -4.62
C ASP A 57 -5.70 -8.49 -5.09
N ILE A 58 -5.56 -8.29 -6.41
CA ILE A 58 -4.51 -7.41 -6.97
C ILE A 58 -4.73 -5.96 -6.55
N ASN A 59 -5.94 -5.41 -6.78
CA ASN A 59 -6.22 -3.99 -6.57
C ASN A 59 -6.22 -3.61 -5.09
N THR A 60 -6.71 -4.46 -4.19
CA THR A 60 -6.66 -4.20 -2.75
C THR A 60 -5.23 -4.24 -2.20
N ALA A 61 -4.38 -5.15 -2.71
CA ALA A 61 -2.97 -5.18 -2.37
C ALA A 61 -2.22 -3.95 -2.88
N ALA A 62 -2.49 -3.53 -4.13
CA ALA A 62 -1.95 -2.29 -4.69
C ALA A 62 -2.41 -1.07 -3.89
N ARG A 63 -3.69 -1.01 -3.48
CA ARG A 63 -4.22 0.08 -2.65
C ARG A 63 -3.59 0.12 -1.26
N ALA A 64 -3.33 -1.03 -0.65
CA ALA A 64 -2.64 -1.10 0.64
C ALA A 64 -1.22 -0.52 0.54
N ALA A 65 -0.47 -0.91 -0.50
CA ALA A 65 0.87 -0.41 -0.76
C ALA A 65 0.87 1.09 -1.09
N GLY A 66 -0.04 1.54 -1.96
CA GLY A 66 -0.17 2.96 -2.31
C GLY A 66 -0.52 3.83 -1.10
N ASN A 67 -1.48 3.40 -0.27
CA ASN A 67 -1.84 4.14 0.93
C ASN A 67 -0.70 4.22 1.95
N PHE A 68 0.10 3.14 2.08
CA PHE A 68 1.29 3.18 2.91
C PHE A 68 2.27 4.24 2.40
N LEU A 69 2.58 4.23 1.10
CA LEU A 69 3.51 5.18 0.49
C LEU A 69 3.04 6.64 0.61
N GLU A 70 1.75 6.90 0.33
CA GLU A 70 1.11 8.23 0.46
C GLU A 70 1.30 8.85 1.85
N ASN A 71 1.30 8.02 2.90
CA ASN A 71 1.37 8.49 4.29
C ASN A 71 2.76 8.36 4.91
N HIS A 72 3.69 7.64 4.26
CA HIS A 72 4.96 7.28 4.86
C HIS A 72 5.83 8.50 5.17
N ALA A 73 5.94 9.43 4.21
CA ALA A 73 6.77 10.63 4.37
C ALA A 73 6.26 11.52 5.51
N GLN A 74 4.94 11.75 5.58
CA GLN A 74 4.33 12.56 6.64
C GLN A 74 4.54 11.93 8.02
N LEU A 75 4.36 10.62 8.13
CA LEU A 75 4.62 9.89 9.38
C LEU A 75 6.09 10.04 9.80
N GLN A 76 7.04 9.83 8.89
CA GLN A 76 8.46 9.94 9.20
C GLN A 76 8.83 11.34 9.71
N LEU A 77 8.28 12.38 9.09
CA LEU A 77 8.48 13.76 9.53
C LEU A 77 8.04 13.95 10.99
N PHE A 78 6.79 13.57 11.32
CA PHE A 78 6.29 13.73 12.69
C PHE A 78 7.01 12.84 13.69
N LEU A 79 7.40 11.63 13.29
CA LEU A 79 8.15 10.71 14.14
C LEU A 79 9.54 11.28 14.48
N LEU A 80 10.23 11.88 13.52
CA LEU A 80 11.53 12.52 13.73
C LEU A 80 11.42 13.71 14.68
N ILE A 81 10.48 14.63 14.42
CA ILE A 81 10.29 15.82 15.27
C ILE A 81 9.88 15.40 16.68
N ALA A 82 8.88 14.53 16.83
CA ALA A 82 8.45 14.05 18.14
C ALA A 82 9.56 13.29 18.87
N GLY A 83 10.36 12.49 18.16
CA GLY A 83 11.48 11.73 18.70
C GLY A 83 12.63 12.59 19.22
N MET A 84 12.79 13.81 18.71
CA MET A 84 13.79 14.76 19.23
C MET A 84 13.42 15.27 20.64
N PHE A 85 12.14 15.38 20.97
CA PHE A 85 11.69 15.89 22.27
C PHE A 85 11.28 14.80 23.24
N LEU A 86 10.62 13.75 22.75
CA LEU A 86 10.05 12.65 23.54
C LEU A 86 10.38 11.29 22.86
N PRO A 87 11.64 10.84 22.91
CA PRO A 87 12.10 9.66 22.17
C PRO A 87 11.36 8.37 22.53
N GLU A 88 11.09 8.11 23.81
CA GLU A 88 10.38 6.91 24.26
C GLU A 88 8.93 6.88 23.79
N VAL A 89 8.24 8.02 23.87
CA VAL A 89 6.84 8.17 23.43
C VAL A 89 6.76 8.02 21.91
N ALA A 90 7.67 8.66 21.18
CA ALA A 90 7.73 8.56 19.73
C ALA A 90 8.01 7.11 19.27
N ALA A 91 8.90 6.39 19.94
CA ALA A 91 9.17 4.98 19.67
C ALA A 91 7.92 4.10 19.89
N GLY A 92 7.20 4.32 20.99
CA GLY A 92 5.94 3.63 21.27
C GLY A 92 4.87 3.89 20.20
N LEU A 93 4.69 5.15 19.80
CA LEU A 93 3.75 5.53 18.73
C LEU A 93 4.19 4.97 17.35
N GLY A 94 5.49 4.90 17.09
CA GLY A 94 6.05 4.23 15.91
C GLY A 94 5.70 2.74 15.85
N LEU A 95 5.79 2.03 16.98
CA LEU A 95 5.35 0.62 17.07
C LEU A 95 3.84 0.48 16.83
N VAL A 96 3.02 1.35 17.42
CA VAL A 96 1.56 1.39 17.20
C VAL A 96 1.27 1.56 15.70
N GLN A 97 2.03 2.41 15.01
CA GLN A 97 1.88 2.61 13.57
C GLN A 97 2.23 1.35 12.78
N ILE A 98 3.32 0.66 13.11
CA ILE A 98 3.71 -0.59 12.44
C ILE A 98 2.61 -1.64 12.58
N VAL A 99 2.10 -1.84 13.80
CA VAL A 99 0.99 -2.76 14.06
C VAL A 99 -0.26 -2.36 13.29
N GLY A 100 -0.62 -1.07 13.31
CA GLY A 100 -1.74 -0.53 12.53
C GLY A 100 -1.62 -0.82 11.04
N ARG A 101 -0.42 -0.70 10.46
CA ARG A 101 -0.17 -0.97 9.03
C ARG A 101 -0.28 -2.44 8.67
N VAL A 102 0.17 -3.34 9.55
CA VAL A 102 -0.02 -4.79 9.36
C VAL A 102 -1.51 -5.13 9.39
N LEU A 103 -2.24 -4.64 10.40
CA LEU A 103 -3.69 -4.86 10.53
C LEU A 103 -4.48 -4.27 9.35
N TYR A 104 -4.11 -3.07 8.89
CA TYR A 104 -4.74 -2.42 7.74
C TYR A 104 -4.56 -3.25 6.47
N SER A 105 -3.32 -3.67 6.20
CA SER A 105 -2.95 -4.43 5.00
C SER A 105 -3.57 -5.82 5.00
N ALA A 106 -3.62 -6.49 6.15
CA ALA A 106 -4.29 -7.77 6.31
C ALA A 106 -5.82 -7.63 6.16
N GLY A 107 -6.41 -6.58 6.74
CA GLY A 107 -7.84 -6.32 6.69
C GLY A 107 -8.35 -6.06 5.27
N ILE A 108 -7.70 -5.16 4.53
CA ILE A 108 -8.13 -4.79 3.17
C ILE A 108 -7.98 -5.93 2.16
N ARG A 109 -7.03 -6.84 2.37
CA ARG A 109 -6.79 -8.03 1.54
C ARG A 109 -7.61 -9.25 1.96
N SER A 110 -8.38 -9.14 3.04
CA SER A 110 -9.20 -10.26 3.52
C SER A 110 -10.40 -10.50 2.61
N LYS A 111 -10.94 -11.73 2.63
CA LYS A 111 -12.18 -12.08 1.91
C LYS A 111 -13.41 -11.30 2.38
N GLN A 112 -13.32 -10.64 3.54
CA GLN A 112 -14.37 -9.78 4.09
C GLN A 112 -14.38 -8.39 3.43
N GLY A 113 -13.48 -8.16 2.46
CA GLY A 113 -13.46 -6.99 1.60
C GLY A 113 -12.81 -5.74 2.22
N PRO A 114 -12.83 -4.61 1.49
CA PRO A 114 -12.12 -3.40 1.86
C PRO A 114 -12.56 -2.78 3.19
N ASN A 115 -13.78 -3.09 3.65
CA ASN A 115 -14.36 -2.53 4.88
C ASN A 115 -13.60 -2.96 6.15
N LYS A 116 -12.88 -4.09 6.13
CA LYS A 116 -12.11 -4.57 7.29
C LYS A 116 -10.81 -3.83 7.55
N ARG A 117 -10.47 -2.82 6.73
CA ARG A 117 -9.34 -1.93 6.97
C ARG A 117 -9.50 -1.02 8.20
N GLY A 118 -10.73 -0.85 8.70
CA GLY A 118 -11.09 0.15 9.72
C GLY A 118 -10.31 0.01 11.04
N ILE A 119 -10.06 -1.21 11.50
CA ILE A 119 -9.30 -1.44 12.75
C ILE A 119 -7.87 -0.93 12.59
N GLY A 120 -7.14 -1.40 11.57
CA GLY A 120 -5.78 -0.94 11.31
C GLY A 120 -5.71 0.55 11.02
N PHE A 121 -6.72 1.11 10.34
CA PHE A 121 -6.84 2.54 10.12
C PHE A 121 -6.93 3.32 11.42
N GLY A 122 -7.73 2.87 12.40
CA GLY A 122 -7.84 3.51 13.71
C GLY A 122 -6.51 3.60 14.45
N PHE A 123 -5.75 2.50 14.50
CA PHE A 123 -4.40 2.49 15.09
C PHE A 123 -3.46 3.47 14.37
N CYS A 124 -3.53 3.51 13.03
CA CYS A 124 -2.69 4.42 12.25
C CYS A 124 -3.03 5.89 12.52
N MET A 125 -4.33 6.23 12.55
CA MET A 125 -4.77 7.61 12.80
C MET A 125 -4.42 8.07 14.21
N PHE A 126 -4.60 7.19 15.21
CA PHE A 126 -4.22 7.48 16.58
C PHE A 126 -2.72 7.83 16.67
N SER A 127 -1.86 6.96 16.15
CA SER A 127 -0.41 7.22 16.15
C SER A 127 -0.06 8.50 15.41
N GLN A 128 -0.61 8.70 14.21
CA GLN A 128 -0.28 9.84 13.36
C GLN A 128 -0.73 11.17 13.98
N PHE A 129 -1.92 11.25 14.58
CA PHE A 129 -2.38 12.46 15.24
C PHE A 129 -1.66 12.73 16.56
N SER A 130 -1.31 11.70 17.33
CA SER A 130 -0.49 11.88 18.54
C SER A 130 0.89 12.42 18.21
N LEU A 131 1.56 11.85 17.19
CA LEU A 131 2.86 12.33 16.73
C LEU A 131 2.77 13.76 16.17
N ALA A 132 1.75 14.06 15.37
CA ALA A 132 1.51 15.42 14.86
C ALA A 132 1.28 16.43 15.99
N GLY A 133 0.50 16.07 17.00
CA GLY A 133 0.23 16.92 18.16
C GLY A 133 1.50 17.21 18.97
N ILE A 134 2.33 16.19 19.23
CA ILE A 134 3.64 16.37 19.89
C ILE A 134 4.54 17.27 19.05
N ALA A 135 4.67 16.97 17.74
CA ALA A 135 5.51 17.74 16.85
C ALA A 135 5.10 19.22 16.80
N PHE A 136 3.79 19.50 16.71
CA PHE A 136 3.26 20.85 16.68
C PHE A 136 3.47 21.59 18.02
N PHE A 137 3.11 20.95 19.13
CA PHE A 137 3.23 21.55 20.46
C PHE A 137 4.68 21.92 20.81
N TYR A 138 5.62 21.00 20.62
CA TYR A 138 7.04 21.27 20.95
C TYR A 138 7.68 22.25 19.97
N SER A 139 7.28 22.25 18.70
CA SER A 139 7.74 23.27 17.74
C SER A 139 7.29 24.67 18.14
N LEU A 140 6.04 24.85 18.61
CA LEU A 140 5.58 26.15 19.13
C LEU A 140 6.30 26.55 20.41
N LYS A 141 6.57 25.59 21.30
CA LYS A 141 7.35 25.87 22.51
C LYS A 141 8.77 26.35 22.18
N MET A 142 9.39 25.83 21.11
CA MET A 142 10.71 26.29 20.65
C MET A 142 10.74 27.74 20.16
N THR A 143 9.62 28.29 19.68
CA THR A 143 9.58 29.69 19.23
C THR A 143 9.44 30.68 20.38
N GLY A 144 9.28 30.21 21.62
CA GLY A 144 9.08 31.05 22.80
C GLY A 144 7.67 31.67 22.87
N LEU A 145 6.71 31.10 22.15
CA LEU A 145 5.31 31.56 22.15
C LEU A 145 4.62 31.34 23.51
N PHE A 146 5.12 30.39 24.29
CA PHE A 146 4.72 30.08 25.68
C PHE A 146 5.78 29.20 26.37
#